data_AF-A0A7C7E0G7-F1
#
_entry.id   AF-A0A7C7E0G7-F1
#
_cell.length_a   1.000
_cell.length_b   1.000
_cell.length_c   1.000
_cell.angle_alpha   90.00
_cell.angle_beta   90.00
_cell.angle_gamma   90.00
#
_symmetry.space_group_name_H-M   'P 1'
#
loop_
_entity.id
_entity.type
_entity.pdbx_description
1 polymer ?
#
loop_
_entity_poly.entity_id
_entity_poly.type
_entity_poly.pdbx_seq_one_letter_code
_entity_poly.pdbx_strand_id
1 'polypeptide(L)'
;MKRLIALLRQRCPVCLCGQVFTTLFGMQTHCPVCGVKFERETGYFLNSMFIGYAAGFLILVPTAVLLAWMDVSILLFSLIIIAETALLTPLIFRYARLIWMHADQVLDPRQRER
;
A
#
# COMPACT_ATOMS: atom_id res chain seq x y z
N MET A 1 13.09 -14.58 8.42
CA MET A 1 13.02 -13.39 7.53
C MET A 1 12.63 -12.18 8.38
N LYS A 2 13.27 -11.01 8.23
CA LYS A 2 12.89 -9.80 8.98
C LYS A 2 11.56 -9.24 8.41
N ARG A 3 10.65 -8.76 9.27
CA ARG A 3 9.33 -8.22 8.86
C ARG A 3 9.42 -7.13 7.80
N LEU A 4 10.41 -6.25 7.90
CA LEU A 4 10.63 -5.18 6.91
C LEU A 4 10.87 -5.75 5.50
N ILE A 5 11.68 -6.81 5.39
CA ILE A 5 11.93 -7.48 4.11
C ILE A 5 10.66 -8.16 3.61
N ALA A 6 9.87 -8.74 4.51
CA ALA A 6 8.59 -9.34 4.16
C ALA A 6 7.60 -8.31 3.62
N LEU A 7 7.52 -7.12 4.23
CA LEU A 7 6.71 -5.99 3.76
C LEU A 7 7.16 -5.54 2.36
N LEU A 8 8.45 -5.29 2.17
CA LEU A 8 9.02 -4.89 0.87
C LEU A 8 8.80 -5.94 -0.22
N ARG A 9 8.85 -7.23 0.13
CA ARG A 9 8.59 -8.35 -0.79
C ARG A 9 7.11 -8.75 -0.85
N GLN A 10 6.22 -7.93 -0.29
CA GLN A 10 4.75 -8.11 -0.33
C GLN A 10 4.29 -9.46 0.20
N ARG A 11 4.93 -9.90 1.29
CA ARG A 11 4.67 -11.16 1.97
C ARG A 11 3.67 -10.97 3.10
N CYS A 12 2.94 -12.05 3.38
CA CYS A 12 1.95 -12.15 4.43
C CYS A 12 2.53 -11.70 5.78
N PRO A 13 1.82 -10.88 6.56
CA PRO A 13 2.32 -10.37 7.85
C PRO A 13 2.45 -11.46 8.93
N VAL A 14 1.71 -12.56 8.79
CA VAL A 14 1.67 -13.67 9.77
C VAL A 14 2.80 -14.67 9.51
N CYS A 15 2.85 -15.27 8.33
CA CYS A 15 3.85 -16.31 8.01
C CYS A 15 5.12 -15.77 7.35
N LEU A 16 5.13 -14.53 6.86
CA LEU A 16 6.25 -13.90 6.13
C LEU A 16 6.66 -14.59 4.81
N CYS A 17 5.91 -15.60 4.36
CA CYS A 17 6.24 -16.41 3.18
C CYS A 17 5.23 -16.26 2.03
N GLY A 18 3.93 -16.28 2.32
CA GLY A 18 2.89 -16.23 1.27
C GLY A 18 2.80 -14.86 0.60
N GLN A 19 2.54 -14.83 -0.69
CA GLN A 19 2.43 -13.59 -1.46
C GLN A 19 1.01 -13.00 -1.33
N VAL A 20 0.92 -11.71 -1.06
CA VAL A 20 -0.36 -11.02 -0.82
C VAL A 20 -1.03 -10.60 -2.13
N PHE A 21 -0.26 -10.04 -3.07
CA PHE A 21 -0.77 -9.52 -4.34
C PHE A 21 -0.39 -10.45 -5.50
N THR A 22 -1.37 -10.78 -6.34
CA THR A 22 -1.20 -11.57 -7.57
C THR A 22 -1.04 -10.69 -8.80
N THR A 23 -1.73 -9.55 -8.85
CA THR A 23 -1.63 -8.58 -9.96
C THR A 23 -1.43 -7.16 -9.40
N LEU A 24 -1.47 -6.13 -10.26
CA LEU A 24 -1.33 -4.73 -9.83
C LEU A 24 -2.40 -4.30 -8.81
N PHE A 25 -3.63 -4.79 -8.97
CA PHE A 25 -4.76 -4.50 -8.08
C PHE A 25 -5.35 -5.76 -7.44
N GLY A 26 -5.03 -6.94 -7.98
CA GLY A 26 -5.49 -8.23 -7.49
C GLY A 26 -4.78 -8.62 -6.20
N MET A 27 -5.55 -8.73 -5.13
CA MET A 27 -5.11 -9.18 -3.83
C MET A 27 -5.77 -10.52 -3.52
N GLN A 28 -4.99 -11.45 -2.97
CA GLN A 28 -5.55 -12.71 -2.48
C GLN A 28 -6.50 -12.44 -1.31
N THR A 29 -7.55 -13.25 -1.17
CA THR A 29 -8.44 -13.19 0.00
C THR A 29 -7.81 -13.88 1.22
N HIS A 30 -7.07 -14.97 0.98
CA HIS A 30 -6.40 -15.78 1.98
C HIS A 30 -4.93 -15.96 1.63
N CYS A 31 -4.08 -16.16 2.65
CA CYS A 31 -2.68 -16.47 2.42
C CYS A 31 -2.52 -17.87 1.81
N PRO A 32 -1.82 -18.03 0.68
CA PRO A 32 -1.64 -19.33 0.04
C PRO A 32 -0.73 -20.30 0.82
N VAL A 33 -0.14 -19.88 1.93
CA VAL A 33 0.81 -20.67 2.73
C VAL A 33 0.26 -21.01 4.12
N CYS A 34 -0.43 -20.08 4.78
CA CYS A 34 -0.87 -20.26 6.17
C CYS A 34 -2.38 -20.07 6.38
N GLY A 35 -3.17 -20.07 5.30
CA GLY A 35 -4.63 -20.01 5.35
C GLY A 35 -5.23 -18.66 5.73
N VAL A 36 -4.52 -17.83 6.50
CA VAL A 36 -5.09 -16.63 7.12
C VAL A 36 -5.81 -15.73 6.12
N LYS A 37 -7.06 -15.40 6.42
CA LYS A 37 -7.84 -14.40 5.68
C LYS A 37 -7.20 -13.02 5.86
N PHE A 38 -6.87 -12.31 4.78
CA PHE A 38 -6.20 -11.01 4.90
C PHE A 38 -7.14 -9.94 5.45
N GLU A 39 -8.39 -9.91 4.99
CA GLU A 39 -9.44 -9.06 5.53
C GLU A 39 -10.04 -9.72 6.78
N ARG A 40 -9.75 -9.15 7.97
CA ARG A 40 -10.28 -9.65 9.24
C ARG A 40 -11.79 -9.48 9.33
N GLU A 41 -12.23 -8.28 9.03
CA GLU A 41 -13.61 -7.81 9.16
C GLU A 41 -13.96 -6.92 7.97
N THR A 42 -15.25 -6.75 7.73
CA THR A 42 -15.74 -5.86 6.68
C THR A 42 -15.23 -4.45 6.93
N GLY A 43 -14.52 -3.87 5.96
CA GLY A 43 -13.98 -2.52 6.09
C GLY A 43 -12.61 -2.45 6.76
N TYR A 44 -11.96 -3.59 7.03
CA TYR A 44 -10.60 -3.63 7.60
C TYR A 44 -9.58 -2.75 6.86
N PHE A 45 -9.72 -2.60 5.54
CA PHE A 45 -8.82 -1.77 4.73
C PHE A 45 -9.13 -0.27 4.75
N LEU A 46 -10.12 0.19 5.51
CA LEU A 46 -10.40 1.63 5.65
C LEU A 46 -9.18 2.36 6.22
N ASN A 47 -8.52 1.79 7.22
CA ASN A 47 -7.29 2.35 7.80
C ASN A 47 -6.12 2.38 6.82
N SER A 48 -6.05 1.40 5.91
CA SER A 48 -5.06 1.42 4.83
C SER A 48 -5.31 2.56 3.83
N MET A 49 -6.56 3.03 3.68
CA MET A 49 -6.87 4.16 2.80
C MET A 49 -6.26 5.46 3.33
N PHE A 50 -6.32 5.70 4.64
CA PHE A 50 -5.68 6.86 5.27
C PHE A 50 -4.16 6.84 5.10
N ILE A 51 -3.52 5.67 5.22
CA ILE A 51 -2.09 5.50 4.92
C ILE A 51 -1.81 5.86 3.45
N GLY A 52 -2.70 5.43 2.53
CA GLY A 52 -2.60 5.77 1.11
C GLY A 52 -2.69 7.27 0.85
N TYR A 53 -3.59 7.99 1.53
CA TYR A 53 -3.69 9.44 1.41
C TYR A 53 -2.47 10.18 1.94
N ALA A 54 -1.96 9.77 3.10
CA ALA A 54 -0.74 10.34 3.66
C ALA A 54 0.45 10.12 2.71
N ALA A 55 0.59 8.91 2.15
CA ALA A 55 1.63 8.60 1.18
C ALA A 55 1.47 9.43 -0.12
N GLY A 56 0.25 9.54 -0.64
CA GLY A 56 -0.05 10.37 -1.81
C GLY A 56 0.34 11.83 -1.59
N PHE A 57 -0.02 12.41 -0.45
CA PHE A 57 0.35 13.78 -0.11
C PHE A 57 1.88 13.96 -0.02
N LEU A 58 2.57 13.05 0.67
CA LEU A 58 4.04 13.09 0.81
C LEU A 58 4.78 12.97 -0.53
N ILE A 59 4.18 12.29 -1.50
CA ILE A 59 4.76 12.09 -2.84
C ILE A 59 4.43 13.27 -3.76
N LEU A 60 3.17 13.71 -3.82
CA LEU A 60 2.70 14.71 -4.79
C LEU A 60 3.08 16.15 -4.40
N VAL A 61 3.16 16.47 -3.10
CA VAL A 61 3.45 17.84 -2.66
C VAL A 61 4.84 18.33 -3.10
N PRO A 62 5.93 17.56 -2.94
CA PRO A 62 7.24 17.97 -3.47
C PRO A 62 7.21 18.27 -4.97
N THR A 63 6.54 17.43 -5.76
CA THR A 63 6.38 17.63 -7.20
C THR A 63 5.57 18.90 -7.48
N ALA A 64 4.43 19.10 -6.82
CA ALA A 64 3.61 20.28 -6.95
C ALA A 64 4.36 21.58 -6.60
N VAL A 65 5.12 21.57 -5.49
CA VAL A 65 5.93 22.73 -5.06
C VAL A 65 7.02 23.05 -6.08
N LEU A 66 7.71 22.03 -6.60
CA LEU A 66 8.73 22.22 -7.63
C LEU A 66 8.17 22.80 -8.92
N LEU A 67 7.04 22.27 -9.40
CA LEU A 67 6.36 22.77 -10.60
C LEU A 67 5.87 24.21 -10.41
N ALA A 68 5.31 24.53 -9.23
CA ALA A 68 4.90 25.88 -8.89
C ALA A 68 6.10 26.85 -8.83
N TRP A 69 7.23 26.42 -8.27
CA TRP A 69 8.46 27.22 -8.22
C TRP A 69 9.05 27.51 -9.61
N MET A 70 8.86 26.60 -10.56
CA MET A 70 9.26 26.76 -11.96
C MET A 70 8.27 27.60 -12.80
N ASP A 71 7.18 28.08 -12.21
CA ASP A 71 6.12 28.86 -12.87
C ASP A 71 5.59 28.20 -14.15
N VAL A 72 5.40 26.87 -14.12
CA VAL A 72 4.90 26.13 -15.27
C VAL A 72 3.42 26.44 -15.54
N SER A 73 3.01 26.32 -16.81
CA SER A 73 1.59 26.52 -17.16
C SER A 73 0.66 25.55 -16.41
N ILE A 74 -0.54 26.00 -16.08
CA ILE A 74 -1.55 25.19 -15.36
C ILE A 74 -1.86 23.87 -16.07
N LEU A 75 -1.80 23.86 -17.41
CA LEU A 75 -2.01 22.67 -18.21
C LEU A 75 -0.89 21.65 -17.96
N LEU A 76 0.37 22.08 -18.03
CA LEU A 76 1.51 21.20 -17.82
C LEU A 76 1.55 20.71 -16.37
N PHE A 77 1.28 21.59 -15.41
CA PHE A 77 1.14 21.24 -13.99
C PHE A 77 0.14 20.10 -13.81
N SER A 78 -1.07 20.27 -14.35
CA SER A 78 -2.16 19.31 -14.21
C SER A 78 -1.82 17.96 -14.85
N LEU A 79 -1.22 17.98 -16.05
CA LEU A 79 -0.83 16.75 -16.75
C LEU A 79 0.23 15.97 -15.97
N ILE A 80 1.23 16.64 -15.38
CA ILE A 80 2.28 15.98 -14.62
C ILE A 80 1.69 15.36 -13.34
N ILE A 81 0.87 16.09 -12.59
CA ILE A 81 0.26 15.57 -11.36
C ILE A 81 -0.68 14.39 -11.65
N ILE A 82 -1.48 14.47 -12.73
CA ILE A 82 -2.36 13.37 -13.16
C ILE A 82 -1.52 12.15 -13.54
N ALA A 83 -0.46 12.33 -14.32
CA ALA A 83 0.41 11.25 -14.76
C ALA A 83 1.13 10.58 -13.58
N GLU A 84 1.70 11.37 -12.67
CA GLU A 84 2.34 10.89 -11.44
C GLU A 84 1.35 10.11 -10.56
N THR A 85 0.16 10.65 -10.36
CA THR A 85 -0.90 9.98 -9.59
C THR A 85 -1.30 8.66 -10.24
N ALA A 86 -1.56 8.64 -11.55
CA ALA A 86 -1.95 7.43 -12.27
C ALA A 86 -0.87 6.35 -12.20
N LEU A 87 0.39 6.74 -12.30
CA LEU A 87 1.54 5.82 -12.26
C LEU A 87 1.75 5.23 -10.86
N LEU A 88 1.63 6.05 -9.81
CA LEU A 88 1.97 5.65 -8.44
C LEU A 88 0.79 5.06 -7.66
N THR A 89 -0.45 5.31 -8.07
CA THR A 89 -1.66 4.74 -7.45
C THR A 89 -1.58 3.23 -7.17
N PRO A 90 -1.20 2.34 -8.12
CA PRO A 90 -1.12 0.90 -7.83
C PRO A 90 -0.07 0.57 -6.76
N LEU A 91 1.04 1.30 -6.71
CA LEU A 91 2.08 1.10 -5.69
C LEU A 91 1.60 1.58 -4.31
N ILE A 92 1.04 2.79 -4.24
CA ILE A 92 0.50 3.37 -3.00
C ILE A 92 -0.58 2.45 -2.44
N PHE A 93 -1.52 2.00 -3.25
CA PHE A 93 -2.56 1.06 -2.86
C PHE A 93 -2.00 -0.23 -2.23
N ARG A 94 -1.02 -0.85 -2.89
CA ARG A 94 -0.41 -2.11 -2.43
C ARG A 94 0.32 -1.93 -1.10
N TYR A 95 1.18 -0.92 -1.03
CA TYR A 95 2.00 -0.70 0.16
C TYR A 95 1.19 -0.17 1.33
N ALA A 96 0.16 0.65 1.12
CA ALA A 96 -0.71 1.10 2.19
C ALA A 96 -1.42 -0.07 2.89
N ARG A 97 -1.93 -1.04 2.10
CA ARG A 97 -2.51 -2.29 2.66
C ARG A 97 -1.47 -3.13 3.38
N LEU A 98 -0.28 -3.28 2.82
CA LEU A 98 0.81 -4.06 3.45
C LEU A 98 1.26 -3.42 4.77
N ILE A 99 1.47 -2.12 4.80
CA ILE A 99 1.84 -1.38 6.01
C ILE A 99 0.79 -1.59 7.08
N TRP A 100 -0.50 -1.39 6.74
CA TRP A 100 -1.59 -1.64 7.68
C TRP A 100 -1.58 -3.07 8.21
N MET A 101 -1.52 -4.07 7.32
CA MET A 101 -1.51 -5.48 7.70
C MET A 101 -0.32 -5.88 8.58
N HIS A 102 0.87 -5.34 8.32
CA HIS A 102 2.05 -5.61 9.15
C HIS A 102 1.98 -4.89 10.50
N ALA A 103 1.47 -3.65 10.54
CA ALA A 103 1.26 -2.91 11.78
C ALA A 103 0.20 -3.58 12.66
N ASP A 104 -0.94 -3.92 12.07
CA ASP A 104 -2.04 -4.63 12.73
C ASP A 104 -1.59 -6.00 13.29
N GLN A 105 -0.75 -6.74 12.59
CA GLN A 105 -0.20 -7.99 13.12
C GLN A 105 0.78 -7.80 14.29
N VAL A 106 1.39 -6.62 14.43
CA VAL A 106 2.24 -6.28 15.59
C VAL A 106 1.38 -5.87 16.77
N LEU A 107 0.29 -5.14 16.53
CA LEU A 107 -0.63 -4.66 17.56
C LEU A 107 -1.53 -5.78 18.09
N ASP A 108 -2.08 -6.60 17.20
CA ASP A 108 -2.96 -7.72 17.54
C ASP A 108 -2.55 -8.96 16.73
N PRO A 109 -1.62 -9.79 17.26
CA PRO A 109 -1.05 -10.91 16.53
C PRO A 109 -2.05 -12.04 16.29
N ARG A 110 -2.27 -12.39 15.01
CA ARG A 110 -3.00 -13.62 14.63
C ARG A 110 -2.10 -14.85 14.60
N GLN A 111 -2.70 -16.00 14.91
CA GLN A 111 -2.10 -17.30 14.71
C GLN A 111 -2.29 -17.80 13.27
N ARG A 112 -1.56 -18.84 12.90
CA ARG A 112 -1.72 -19.49 11.59
C ARG A 112 -2.94 -20.38 11.63
N GLU A 113 -3.81 -20.28 10.65
CA GLU A 113 -4.91 -21.22 10.43
C GLU A 113 -4.30 -22.48 9.80
N ARG A 114 -4.20 -23.56 10.56
CA ARG A 114 -3.77 -24.88 10.07
C ARG A 114 -4.95 -25.63 9.48
#